data_AF-A0A9E3S0C8-F1
#
_entry.id   AF-A0A9E3S0C8-F1
#
_cell.length_a   1.000
_cell.length_b   1.000
_cell.length_c   1.000
_cell.angle_alpha   90.00
_cell.angle_beta   90.00
_cell.angle_gamma   90.00
#
_symmetry.space_group_name_H-M   'P 1'
#
loop_
_entity.id
_entity.type
_entity.pdbx_description
1 polymer ?
#
loop_
_entity_poly.entity_id
_entity_poly.type
_entity_poly.pdbx_seq_one_letter_code
_entity_poly.pdbx_strand_id
1 'polypeptide(L)'
;MTDPPVSLLGWALTDDELNLNKWPLPNVTIAPGGFLVVFASDNNRTTVPGELHTNFKLDANGEYVALVQNPSTPIIASAFPAREQTRMFPIRTAMALPMATK
;
A
#
# COMPACT_ATOMS: atom_id res chain seq x y z
N MET A 1 -12.20 -24.63 3.84
CA MET A 1 -11.93 -23.56 4.81
C MET A 1 -12.13 -22.24 4.07
N THR A 2 -13.22 -21.53 4.33
CA THR A 2 -13.49 -20.21 3.73
C THR A 2 -13.06 -19.17 4.74
N ASP A 3 -12.27 -18.20 4.29
CA ASP A 3 -11.95 -17.01 5.08
C ASP A 3 -13.27 -16.29 5.48
N PRO A 4 -13.40 -15.74 6.70
CA PRO A 4 -14.61 -15.00 7.09
C PRO A 4 -14.65 -13.61 6.44
N PRO A 5 -15.85 -13.03 6.21
CA PRO A 5 -15.96 -11.67 5.72
C PRO A 5 -15.35 -10.66 6.70
N VAL A 6 -14.69 -9.62 6.19
CA VAL A 6 -14.00 -8.59 6.99
C VAL A 6 -14.79 -7.29 6.94
N SER A 7 -15.13 -6.73 8.11
CA SER A 7 -15.73 -5.40 8.23
C SER A 7 -14.65 -4.33 8.32
N LEU A 8 -14.77 -3.29 7.49
CA LEU A 8 -13.89 -2.11 7.48
C LEU A 8 -14.31 -1.02 8.46
N LEU A 9 -15.29 -1.31 9.33
CA LEU A 9 -15.74 -0.35 10.34
C LEU A 9 -14.57 0.06 11.26
N GLY A 10 -14.28 1.36 11.30
CA GLY A 10 -13.21 1.90 12.14
C GLY A 10 -11.81 1.86 11.50
N TRP A 11 -11.70 1.36 10.26
CA TRP A 11 -10.45 1.38 9.52
C TRP A 11 -10.22 2.76 8.89
N ALA A 12 -8.96 3.09 8.62
CA ALA A 12 -8.56 4.33 7.97
C ALA A 12 -7.40 4.12 7.00
N LEU A 13 -7.33 4.97 5.97
CA LEU A 13 -6.15 5.15 5.13
C LEU A 13 -5.40 6.41 5.55
N THR A 14 -4.09 6.34 5.48
CA THR A 14 -3.22 7.49 5.71
C THR A 14 -1.94 7.42 4.89
N ASP A 15 -1.51 8.57 4.38
CA ASP A 15 -0.18 8.82 3.83
C ASP A 15 0.78 9.50 4.83
N ASP A 16 0.31 9.73 6.07
CA ASP A 16 1.05 10.42 7.12
C ASP A 16 1.24 9.50 8.33
N GLU A 17 2.50 9.15 8.61
CA GLU A 17 2.89 8.31 9.75
C GLU A 17 2.55 8.93 11.11
N LEU A 18 2.40 10.26 11.17
CA LEU A 18 2.01 10.99 12.38
C LEU A 18 0.49 11.10 12.54
N ASN A 19 -0.29 10.83 11.48
CA ASN A 19 -1.74 10.91 11.49
C ASN A 19 -2.38 9.62 10.98
N LEU A 20 -2.54 8.63 11.86
CA LEU A 20 -3.07 7.30 11.51
C LEU A 20 -4.57 7.27 11.16
N ASN A 21 -5.33 8.34 11.42
CA ASN A 21 -6.77 8.42 11.17
C ASN A 21 -7.12 9.49 10.14
N LYS A 22 -6.24 9.70 9.15
CA LYS A 22 -6.34 10.80 8.17
C LYS A 22 -7.57 10.68 7.28
N TRP A 23 -7.90 9.46 6.84
CA TRP A 23 -9.09 9.20 6.04
C TRP A 23 -9.85 7.95 6.53
N PRO A 24 -10.94 8.10 7.29
CA PRO A 24 -11.73 6.96 7.73
C PRO A 24 -12.47 6.30 6.57
N LEU A 25 -12.39 4.98 6.49
CA LEU A 25 -13.10 4.18 5.49
C LEU A 25 -14.60 4.14 5.80
N PRO A 26 -15.47 4.06 4.77
CA PRO A 26 -16.89 3.81 4.97
C PRO A 26 -17.12 2.43 5.57
N ASN A 27 -18.22 2.27 6.30
CA ASN A 27 -18.63 0.99 6.89
C ASN A 27 -19.07 -0.01 5.80
N VAL A 28 -18.09 -0.73 5.24
CA VAL A 28 -18.28 -1.73 4.20
C VAL A 28 -17.72 -3.07 4.68
N THR A 29 -18.40 -4.15 4.33
CA THR A 29 -17.93 -5.52 4.59
C THR A 29 -17.43 -6.12 3.28
N ILE A 30 -16.18 -6.59 3.27
CA ILE A 30 -15.59 -7.28 2.13
C ILE A 30 -15.79 -8.79 2.32
N ALA A 31 -16.41 -9.40 1.31
CA ALA A 31 -16.57 -10.85 1.25
C ALA A 31 -15.21 -11.54 1.00
N PRO A 32 -15.06 -12.82 1.33
CA PRO A 32 -13.81 -13.56 1.14
C PRO A 32 -13.36 -13.52 -0.32
N GLY A 33 -12.12 -13.09 -0.57
CA GLY A 33 -11.58 -12.89 -1.93
C GLY A 33 -12.12 -11.66 -2.67
N GLY A 34 -12.96 -10.85 -2.02
CA GLY A 34 -13.40 -9.55 -2.51
C GLY A 34 -12.34 -8.47 -2.29
N PHE A 35 -12.52 -7.34 -2.95
CA PHE A 35 -11.66 -6.17 -2.80
C PHE A 35 -12.50 -4.88 -2.87
N LEU A 36 -11.97 -3.81 -2.30
CA LEU A 36 -12.54 -2.46 -2.38
C LEU A 36 -11.53 -1.56 -3.08
N VAL A 37 -11.98 -0.78 -4.07
CA VAL A 37 -11.13 0.16 -4.80
C VAL A 37 -11.32 1.56 -4.21
N VAL A 38 -10.21 2.20 -3.83
CA VAL A 38 -10.16 3.58 -3.32
C VAL A 38 -9.12 4.36 -4.11
N PHE A 39 -9.50 5.54 -4.59
CA PHE A 39 -8.66 6.44 -5.36
C PHE A 39 -8.02 7.49 -4.45
N ALA A 40 -6.68 7.56 -4.42
CA ALA A 40 -5.97 8.61 -3.71
C ALA A 40 -5.87 9.88 -4.58
N SER A 41 -6.95 10.66 -4.65
CA SER A 41 -7.07 11.79 -5.59
C SER A 41 -7.44 13.13 -4.96
N ASP A 42 -7.43 13.25 -3.63
CA ASP A 42 -7.76 14.48 -2.90
C ASP A 42 -9.20 15.01 -3.09
N ASN A 43 -10.12 14.19 -3.61
CA ASN A 43 -11.51 14.58 -3.86
C ASN A 43 -12.47 14.29 -2.70
N ASN A 44 -12.01 13.57 -1.67
CA ASN A 44 -12.75 13.24 -0.45
C ASN A 44 -14.20 12.76 -0.68
N ARG A 45 -14.36 11.70 -1.48
CA ARG A 45 -15.67 11.09 -1.78
C ARG A 45 -15.79 9.76 -1.04
N THR A 46 -16.76 9.64 -0.15
CA THR A 46 -16.96 8.45 0.70
C THR A 46 -18.32 7.77 0.49
N THR A 47 -19.09 8.22 -0.50
CA THR A 47 -20.46 7.75 -0.75
C THR A 47 -20.47 6.38 -1.40
N VAL A 48 -21.22 5.44 -0.82
CA VAL A 48 -21.41 4.07 -1.34
C VAL A 48 -22.88 3.87 -1.73
N PRO A 49 -23.19 3.25 -2.89
CA PRO A 49 -22.26 2.75 -3.92
C PRO A 49 -21.69 3.89 -4.78
N GLY A 50 -20.38 3.90 -4.99
CA GLY A 50 -19.68 4.94 -5.75
C GLY A 50 -18.17 4.78 -5.72
N GLU A 51 -17.48 5.64 -6.49
CA GLU A 51 -16.02 5.75 -6.46
C GLU A 51 -15.60 6.41 -5.15
N LEU A 52 -14.76 5.71 -4.38
CA LEU A 52 -14.20 6.26 -3.17
C LEU A 52 -12.95 7.06 -3.50
N HIS A 53 -12.89 8.30 -3.05
CA HIS A 53 -11.71 9.16 -3.19
C HIS A 53 -11.24 9.63 -1.82
N THR A 54 -9.96 9.48 -1.52
CA THR A 54 -9.41 9.99 -0.26
C THR A 54 -9.31 11.53 -0.27
N ASN A 55 -9.10 12.11 0.91
CA ASN A 55 -8.78 13.53 1.11
C ASN A 55 -7.27 13.83 0.98
N PHE A 56 -6.53 12.95 0.31
CA PHE A 56 -5.12 13.12 0.00
C PHE A 56 -4.85 12.52 -1.39
N LYS A 57 -3.69 12.81 -1.95
CA LYS A 57 -3.22 12.18 -3.19
C LYS A 57 -1.84 11.61 -2.99
N LEU A 58 -1.56 10.48 -3.64
CA LEU A 58 -0.22 9.90 -3.62
C LEU A 58 0.64 10.51 -4.73
N ASP A 59 1.91 10.75 -4.43
CA ASP A 59 2.88 11.19 -5.43
C ASP A 59 3.23 10.05 -6.41
N ALA A 60 3.38 10.39 -7.69
CA ALA A 60 3.70 9.43 -8.76
C ALA A 60 5.12 8.83 -8.64
N ASN A 61 6.00 9.45 -7.85
CA ASN A 61 7.33 8.92 -7.54
C ASN A 61 7.31 7.93 -6.36
N GLY A 62 6.16 7.77 -5.70
CA GLY A 62 5.96 6.91 -4.56
C GLY A 62 5.95 7.68 -3.25
N GLU A 63 4.94 7.38 -2.44
CA GLU A 63 4.70 8.00 -1.14
C GLU A 63 4.28 6.92 -0.15
N TYR A 64 4.50 7.16 1.14
CA TYR A 64 4.02 6.25 2.16
C TYR A 64 2.49 6.17 2.11
N VAL A 65 1.94 4.95 2.17
CA VAL A 65 0.52 4.74 2.43
C VAL A 65 0.35 3.58 3.38
N ALA A 66 -0.55 3.73 4.34
CA ALA A 66 -0.88 2.71 5.33
C ALA A 66 -2.38 2.53 5.48
N LEU A 67 -2.76 1.26 5.65
CA LEU A 67 -4.10 0.85 6.07
C LEU A 67 -4.07 0.52 7.56
N VAL A 68 -4.89 1.22 8.33
CA VAL A 68 -4.92 1.15 9.79
C VAL A 68 -6.27 0.64 10.25
N GLN A 69 -6.31 -0.45 11.02
CA GLN A 69 -7.56 -1.00 11.57
C GLN A 69 -7.98 -0.28 12.86
N ASN A 70 -7.00 0.11 13.69
CA ASN A 70 -7.24 0.83 14.93
C ASN A 70 -6.17 1.93 15.10
N PRO A 71 -6.55 3.17 15.47
CA PRO A 71 -5.59 4.26 15.67
C PRO A 71 -4.61 4.01 16.82
N SER A 72 -4.88 3.01 17.67
CA SER A 72 -4.02 2.66 18.80
C SER A 72 -2.94 1.60 18.48
N THR A 73 -3.02 0.83 17.37
CA THR A 73 -2.04 -0.21 16.95
C THR A 73 -2.55 -1.10 15.79
N PRO A 74 -1.65 -1.84 15.11
CA PRO A 74 -0.64 -1.38 14.17
C PRO A 74 -1.17 -1.43 12.72
N ILE A 75 -0.46 -0.71 11.85
CA ILE A 75 -0.61 -0.72 10.39
C ILE A 75 -0.73 -2.17 9.87
N ILE A 76 -1.84 -2.49 9.19
CA ILE A 76 -2.12 -3.83 8.64
C ILE A 76 -1.28 -4.06 7.38
N ALA A 77 -1.09 -3.00 6.60
CA ALA A 77 -0.24 -3.00 5.42
C ALA A 77 0.27 -1.57 5.18
N SER A 78 1.55 -1.44 4.88
CA SER A 78 2.12 -0.23 4.30
C SER A 78 2.73 -0.55 2.95
N ALA A 79 2.56 0.37 2.00
CA ALA A 79 3.16 0.28 0.69
C ALA A 79 3.87 1.60 0.37
N PHE A 80 4.99 1.50 -0.32
CA PHE A 80 5.63 2.62 -1.01
C PHE A 80 5.51 2.32 -2.50
N PRO A 81 4.47 2.78 -3.20
CA PRO A 81 4.34 2.60 -4.64
C PRO A 81 5.37 3.47 -5.38
N ALA A 82 6.66 3.14 -5.26
CA ALA A 82 7.75 3.77 -6.00
C ALA A 82 8.21 2.86 -7.16
N ARG A 83 8.53 3.49 -8.29
CA ARG A 83 8.80 2.92 -9.62
C ARG A 83 9.48 1.56 -9.66
N GLU A 84 9.03 0.74 -10.61
CA GLU A 84 9.88 -0.25 -11.28
C GLU A 84 11.15 0.43 -11.84
N GLN A 85 12.18 0.56 -11.02
CA GLN A 85 13.53 0.58 -11.57
C GLN A 85 13.84 -0.85 -11.94
N THR A 86 13.67 -1.15 -13.24
CA THR A 86 14.28 -2.28 -13.93
C THR A 86 15.63 -2.56 -13.30
N ARG A 87 15.71 -3.63 -12.48
CA ARG A 87 16.99 -4.19 -12.07
C ARG A 87 17.55 -4.91 -13.27
N MET A 88 18.15 -4.15 -14.20
CA MET A 88 19.04 -4.72 -15.20
C MET A 88 20.24 -5.26 -14.41
N PHE A 89 20.22 -6.55 -14.09
CA PHE A 89 21.40 -7.20 -13.51
C PHE A 89 22.54 -7.06 -14.52
N PRO A 90 23.66 -6.39 -14.20
CA PRO A 90 24.82 -6.45 -15.08
C PRO A 90 25.34 -7.90 -15.09
N ILE A 91 25.51 -8.46 -16.29
CA ILE A 91 26.20 -9.73 -16.51
C ILE A 91 27.64 -9.52 -15.99
N ARG A 92 27.97 -10.01 -14.79
CA ARG A 92 29.34 -10.00 -14.33
C ARG A 92 30.11 -11.09 -15.07
N THR A 93 30.72 -10.70 -16.19
CA THR A 93 31.92 -11.37 -16.71
C THR A 93 33.03 -11.24 -15.66
N ALA A 94 33.44 -12.35 -15.05
CA ALA A 94 34.72 -12.46 -14.35
C ALA A 94 35.11 -13.94 -14.16
N MET A 95 35.88 -14.49 -15.09
CA MET A 95 36.77 -15.62 -14.82
C MET A 95 38.18 -15.22 -15.28
N ALA A 96 39.00 -14.77 -14.34
CA ALA A 96 40.45 -14.74 -14.44
C ALA A 96 41.01 -15.10 -13.07
N LEU A 97 41.59 -16.31 -12.95
CA LEU A 97 42.38 -16.75 -11.81
C LEU A 97 43.88 -16.53 -12.14
N PRO A 98 44.71 -16.07 -11.19
CA PRO A 98 46.07 -15.65 -11.46
C PRO A 98 47.07 -16.82 -11.50
N MET A 99 48.17 -16.61 -12.24
CA MET A 99 49.37 -17.43 -12.24
C MET A 99 49.99 -17.50 -10.84
N ALA A 100 50.46 -18.69 -10.44
CA ALA A 100 51.43 -18.85 -9.36
C ALA A 100 52.62 -19.68 -9.88
N THR A 101 53.80 -19.08 -9.77
CA THR A 101 55.11 -19.67 -10.06
C THR A 101 55.59 -20.45 -8.84
N LYS A 102 56.03 -21.70 -9.02
CA LYS A 102 57.28 -22.26 -8.48
C LYS A 102 57.60 -23.57 -9.18
#